data_AF-A0A6B3RWX7-F1
#
_entry.id   AF-A0A6B3RWX7-F1
#
_cell.length_a   1.000
_cell.length_b   1.000
_cell.length_c   1.000
_cell.angle_alpha   90.00
_cell.angle_beta   90.00
_cell.angle_gamma   90.00
#
_symmetry.space_group_name_H-M   'P 1'
#
loop_
_entity.id
_entity.type
_entity.pdbx_description
1 polymer ?
#
loop_
_entity_poly.entity_id
_entity_poly.type
_entity_poly.pdbx_seq_one_letter_code
_entity_poly.pdbx_strand_id
1 'polypeptide(L)'
;MNNVFSLKDEQPNLSAVELNVNQFNIPKQFLCDFSKARHNFVYEKGHKTDKISKATLITIAKDEADKLASVGLDVKEYMKLPLEIEDYKSIDALMDSEEMLAIELVDVRVKFKVDNFRAVGYKLVARSLKVIEDTKAPVKPAK
;
A
#
# COMPACT_ATOMS: atom_id res chain seq x y z
N MET A 1 -19.50 3.52 -6.55
CA MET A 1 -19.88 4.88 -6.95
C MET A 1 -18.86 5.31 -8.00
N ASN A 2 -19.28 5.53 -9.25
CA ASN A 2 -18.40 6.09 -10.27
C ASN A 2 -18.21 7.57 -9.96
N ASN A 3 -17.04 7.96 -9.45
CA ASN A 3 -16.68 9.37 -9.39
C ASN A 3 -16.46 9.86 -10.82
N VAL A 4 -17.55 10.34 -11.45
CA VAL A 4 -17.50 11.00 -12.74
C VAL A 4 -16.84 12.36 -12.52
N PHE A 5 -15.55 12.41 -12.83
CA PHE A 5 -14.79 13.64 -12.79
C PHE A 5 -15.25 14.54 -13.94
N SER A 6 -15.81 15.70 -13.63
CA SER A 6 -16.23 16.65 -14.66
C SER A 6 -15.06 17.57 -14.99
N LEU A 7 -14.73 17.72 -16.27
CA LEU A 7 -13.76 18.74 -16.72
C LEU A 7 -14.25 20.19 -16.43
N LYS A 8 -15.49 20.34 -15.97
CA LYS A 8 -16.10 21.62 -15.58
C LYS A 8 -15.99 21.90 -14.07
N ASP A 9 -15.44 20.99 -13.27
CA ASP A 9 -15.27 21.25 -11.85
C ASP A 9 -14.25 22.37 -11.64
N GLU A 10 -14.64 23.40 -10.89
CA GLU A 10 -13.80 24.58 -10.62
C GLU A 10 -12.61 24.25 -9.70
N GLN A 11 -12.69 23.15 -8.94
CA GLN A 11 -11.62 22.64 -8.07
C GLN A 11 -11.45 21.13 -8.23
N PRO A 12 -10.85 20.67 -9.35
CA PRO A 12 -10.68 19.25 -9.61
C PRO A 12 -9.75 18.60 -8.57
N ASN A 13 -10.29 17.72 -7.74
CA ASN A 13 -9.47 16.93 -6.81
C ASN A 13 -8.81 15.73 -7.51
N LEU A 14 -7.65 15.96 -8.14
CA LEU A 14 -6.91 14.93 -8.88
C LEU A 14 -6.61 13.67 -8.05
N SER A 15 -6.48 13.79 -6.72
CA SER A 15 -6.20 12.65 -5.83
C SER A 15 -7.41 11.70 -5.66
N ALA A 16 -8.62 12.15 -6.01
CA ALA A 16 -9.84 11.37 -5.96
C ALA A 16 -10.13 10.60 -7.27
N VAL A 17 -9.36 10.86 -8.34
CA VAL A 17 -9.51 10.21 -9.64
C VAL A 17 -9.02 8.77 -9.55
N GLU A 18 -9.90 7.84 -9.91
CA GLU A 18 -9.56 6.43 -10.09
C GLU A 18 -9.16 6.18 -11.54
N LEU A 19 -7.96 5.61 -11.72
CA LEU A 19 -7.42 5.24 -13.01
C LEU A 19 -7.91 3.86 -13.42
N ASN A 20 -7.92 3.60 -14.73
CA ASN A 20 -8.24 2.28 -15.24
C ASN A 20 -7.17 1.27 -14.82
N VAL A 21 -7.51 0.43 -13.84
CA VAL A 21 -6.63 -0.58 -13.25
C VAL A 21 -6.02 -1.52 -14.30
N ASN A 22 -6.73 -1.82 -15.39
CA ASN A 22 -6.28 -2.73 -16.44
C ASN A 22 -5.12 -2.18 -17.29
N GLN A 23 -4.80 -0.89 -17.16
CA GLN A 23 -3.63 -0.27 -17.80
C GLN A 23 -2.34 -0.43 -16.98
N PHE A 24 -2.43 -1.03 -15.78
CA PHE A 24 -1.32 -1.20 -14.86
C PHE A 24 -1.02 -2.69 -14.67
N ASN A 25 0.27 -3.05 -14.69
CA ASN A 25 0.69 -4.39 -14.32
C ASN A 25 0.80 -4.48 -12.78
N ILE A 26 -0.33 -4.77 -12.13
CA ILE A 26 -0.38 -4.88 -10.67
C ILE A 26 0.05 -6.29 -10.25
N PRO A 27 1.09 -6.42 -9.40
CA PRO A 27 1.49 -7.70 -8.84
C PRO A 27 0.32 -8.41 -8.15
N LYS A 28 0.27 -9.75 -8.26
CA LYS A 28 -0.72 -10.56 -7.55
C LYS A 28 -0.46 -10.57 -6.04
N GLN A 29 0.83 -10.62 -5.68
CA GLN A 29 1.30 -10.72 -4.30
C GLN A 29 2.35 -9.65 -4.03
N PHE A 30 2.34 -9.15 -2.80
CA PHE A 30 3.28 -8.16 -2.31
C PHE A 30 3.97 -8.67 -1.06
N LEU A 31 5.22 -8.29 -0.87
CA LEU A 31 5.85 -8.35 0.44
C LEU A 31 5.64 -6.99 1.12
N CYS A 32 5.17 -7.00 2.36
CA CYS A 32 4.85 -5.81 3.13
C CYS A 32 5.66 -5.78 4.43
N ASP A 33 6.25 -4.63 4.76
CA ASP A 33 6.97 -4.40 6.01
C ASP A 33 6.06 -3.63 6.97
N PHE A 34 5.46 -4.34 7.92
CA PHE A 34 4.51 -3.76 8.87
C PHE A 34 5.20 -2.88 9.92
N SER A 35 6.52 -3.02 10.16
CA SER A 35 7.26 -2.10 11.04
C SER A 35 7.23 -0.64 10.55
N LYS A 36 7.05 -0.45 9.25
CA LYS A 36 6.96 0.86 8.59
C LYS A 36 5.51 1.28 8.31
N ALA A 37 4.52 0.47 8.68
CA ALA A 37 3.11 0.80 8.49
C ALA A 37 2.72 2.02 9.35
N ARG A 38 1.86 2.90 8.82
CA ARG A 38 1.43 4.12 9.53
C ARG A 38 -0.06 4.36 9.36
N HIS A 39 -0.72 4.70 10.46
CA HIS A 39 -2.08 5.21 10.45
C HIS A 39 -2.13 6.65 9.93
N ASN A 40 -3.06 6.92 9.03
CA ASN A 40 -3.37 8.26 8.56
C ASN A 40 -4.63 8.77 9.24
N PHE A 41 -4.52 9.94 9.86
CA PHE A 41 -5.60 10.56 10.60
C PHE A 41 -6.40 11.50 9.71
N VAL A 42 -7.69 11.65 10.01
CA VAL A 42 -8.52 12.68 9.41
C VAL A 42 -8.09 14.03 9.97
N TYR A 43 -8.00 15.03 9.10
CA TYR A 43 -7.76 16.41 9.49
C TYR A 43 -9.03 17.22 9.27
N GLU A 44 -9.48 17.93 10.30
CA GLU A 44 -10.61 18.85 10.23
C GLU A 44 -10.10 20.26 10.49
N LYS A 45 -10.37 21.20 9.57
CA LYS A 45 -9.93 22.62 9.66
C LYS A 45 -8.42 22.79 9.94
N GLY A 46 -7.59 21.88 9.41
CA GLY A 46 -6.13 21.91 9.61
C GLY A 46 -5.66 21.26 10.91
N HIS A 47 -6.57 20.79 11.78
CA HIS A 47 -6.22 20.09 13.01
C HIS A 47 -6.34 18.58 12.85
N LYS A 48 -5.33 17.85 13.36
CA LYS A 48 -5.35 16.38 13.43
C LYS A 48 -6.47 15.94 14.37
N THR A 49 -7.34 15.07 13.90
CA THR A 49 -8.36 14.42 14.74
C THR A 49 -7.88 13.06 15.23
N ASP A 50 -8.59 12.49 16.21
CA ASP A 50 -8.33 11.12 16.70
C ASP A 50 -8.92 10.04 15.77
N LYS A 51 -9.60 10.44 14.67
CA LYS A 51 -10.20 9.50 13.73
C LYS A 51 -9.16 9.04 12.72
N ILE A 52 -8.91 7.73 12.67
CA ILE A 52 -8.09 7.11 11.63
C ILE A 52 -8.93 6.91 10.38
N SER A 53 -8.38 7.28 9.23
CA SER A 53 -9.02 7.19 7.91
C SER A 53 -8.58 5.98 7.11
N LYS A 54 -7.30 5.63 7.18
CA LYS A 54 -6.66 4.56 6.39
C LYS A 54 -5.28 4.25 6.96
N ALA A 55 -4.69 3.14 6.55
CA ALA A 55 -3.29 2.83 6.80
C ALA A 55 -2.47 2.99 5.52
N THR A 56 -1.23 3.48 5.64
CA THR A 56 -0.23 3.42 4.57
C THR A 56 0.77 2.34 4.89
N LEU A 57 1.00 1.46 3.91
CA LEU A 57 1.97 0.37 3.95
C LEU A 57 3.08 0.66 2.93
N ILE A 58 4.29 0.18 3.23
CA ILE A 58 5.39 0.16 2.27
C ILE A 58 5.57 -1.27 1.79
N THR A 59 5.54 -1.45 0.48
CA THR A 59 5.50 -2.76 -0.17
C THR A 59 6.49 -2.87 -1.32
N ILE A 60 6.70 -4.10 -1.76
CA ILE A 60 7.37 -4.46 -3.02
C ILE A 60 6.63 -5.64 -3.63
N ALA A 61 6.70 -5.80 -4.96
CA ALA A 61 6.18 -6.99 -5.61
C ALA A 61 6.92 -8.23 -5.08
N LYS A 62 6.18 -9.31 -4.78
CA LYS A 62 6.79 -10.51 -4.15
C LYS A 62 7.83 -11.19 -5.04
N ASP A 63 7.59 -11.22 -6.35
CA ASP A 63 8.53 -11.78 -7.32
C ASP A 63 9.83 -10.96 -7.45
N GLU A 64 9.74 -9.64 -7.29
CA GLU A 64 10.90 -8.75 -7.23
C GLU A 64 11.68 -8.95 -5.91
N ALA A 65 10.97 -9.04 -4.78
CA ALA A 65 11.59 -9.36 -3.49
C ALA A 65 12.37 -10.68 -3.53
N ASP A 66 11.79 -11.73 -4.13
CA ASP A 66 12.43 -13.04 -4.21
C ASP A 66 13.69 -13.01 -5.08
N LYS A 67 13.67 -12.26 -6.18
CA LYS A 67 14.86 -12.04 -7.03
C LYS A 67 15.95 -11.32 -6.25
N LEU A 68 15.62 -10.23 -5.55
CA LEU A 68 16.59 -9.47 -4.74
C LEU A 68 17.21 -10.34 -3.63
N ALA A 69 16.38 -11.12 -2.93
CA ALA A 69 16.85 -12.05 -1.91
C ALA A 69 17.76 -13.14 -2.50
N SER A 70 17.45 -13.67 -3.70
CA SER A 70 18.26 -14.72 -4.35
C SER A 70 19.67 -14.26 -4.72
N VAL A 71 19.87 -12.96 -4.91
CA VAL A 71 21.17 -12.34 -5.19
C VAL A 71 21.84 -11.79 -3.93
N GLY A 72 21.27 -12.03 -2.75
CA GLY A 72 21.83 -11.62 -1.45
C GLY A 72 21.63 -10.14 -1.10
N LEU A 73 20.73 -9.44 -1.77
CA LEU A 73 20.42 -8.03 -1.45
C LEU A 73 19.37 -7.93 -0.33
N ASP A 74 19.48 -6.89 0.50
CA ASP A 74 18.48 -6.59 1.51
C ASP A 74 17.22 -6.00 0.86
N VAL A 75 16.16 -6.80 0.81
CA VAL A 75 14.86 -6.43 0.23
C VAL A 75 14.31 -5.14 0.86
N LYS A 76 14.54 -4.90 2.16
CA LYS A 76 13.98 -3.74 2.87
C LYS A 76 14.42 -2.38 2.29
N GLU A 77 15.60 -2.33 1.66
CA GLU A 77 16.12 -1.10 1.03
C GLU A 77 15.41 -0.77 -0.30
N TYR A 78 14.77 -1.76 -0.91
CA TYR A 78 14.11 -1.64 -2.22
C TYR A 78 12.58 -1.49 -2.11
N MET A 79 12.00 -1.65 -0.91
CA MET A 79 10.57 -1.44 -0.68
C MET A 79 10.23 0.04 -0.80
N LYS A 80 9.62 0.42 -1.94
CA LYS A 80 9.34 1.82 -2.28
C LYS A 80 7.91 2.06 -2.76
N LEU A 81 7.08 1.01 -2.84
CA LEU A 81 5.71 1.14 -3.36
C LEU A 81 4.75 1.46 -2.20
N PRO A 82 4.21 2.69 -2.12
CA PRO A 82 3.21 3.01 -1.13
C PRO A 82 1.86 2.39 -1.51
N LEU A 83 1.24 1.75 -0.53
CA LEU A 83 -0.08 1.14 -0.64
C LEU A 83 -0.97 1.70 0.48
N GLU A 84 -2.19 2.10 0.13
CA GLU A 84 -3.18 2.56 1.12
C GLU A 84 -4.25 1.49 1.35
N ILE A 85 -4.55 1.19 2.62
CA ILE A 85 -5.62 0.27 3.04
C ILE A 85 -6.73 1.07 3.70
N GLU A 86 -7.94 1.01 3.13
CA GLU A 86 -9.12 1.72 3.67
C GLU A 86 -9.64 1.06 4.95
N ASP A 87 -9.78 -0.27 4.96
CA ASP A 87 -10.18 -1.05 6.14
C ASP A 87 -8.98 -1.34 7.05
N TYR A 88 -8.39 -0.28 7.61
CA TYR A 88 -7.21 -0.37 8.47
C TYR A 88 -7.47 -1.24 9.72
N LYS A 89 -8.71 -1.31 10.20
CA LYS A 89 -9.07 -2.11 11.39
C LYS A 89 -8.80 -3.60 11.18
N SER A 90 -8.92 -4.07 9.93
CA SER A 90 -8.62 -5.47 9.59
C SER A 90 -7.13 -5.82 9.71
N ILE A 91 -6.24 -4.82 9.79
CA ILE A 91 -4.79 -5.01 9.81
C ILE A 91 -4.10 -4.41 11.03
N ASP A 92 -4.85 -3.86 11.98
CA ASP A 92 -4.33 -3.14 13.16
C ASP A 92 -3.36 -4.04 13.97
N ALA A 93 -3.76 -5.28 14.23
CA ALA A 93 -2.92 -6.27 14.91
C ALA A 93 -1.64 -6.65 14.14
N LEU A 94 -1.67 -6.55 12.79
CA LEU A 94 -0.49 -6.81 11.96
C LEU A 94 0.47 -5.61 12.00
N MET A 95 -0.06 -4.39 12.12
CA MET A 95 0.76 -3.20 12.27
C MET A 95 1.53 -3.20 13.59
N ASP A 96 0.95 -3.79 14.64
CA ASP A 96 1.60 -3.96 15.95
C ASP A 96 2.66 -5.08 15.96
N SER A 97 2.61 -6.05 15.04
CA SER A 97 3.58 -7.16 15.02
C SER A 97 4.96 -6.76 14.47
N GLU A 98 5.03 -5.66 13.71
CA GLU A 98 6.25 -5.17 13.03
C GLU A 98 6.92 -6.20 12.09
N GLU A 99 6.18 -7.22 11.65
CA GLU A 99 6.70 -8.31 10.82
C GLU A 99 6.73 -7.96 9.32
N MET A 100 7.51 -8.72 8.55
CA MET A 100 7.41 -8.74 7.09
C MET A 100 6.55 -9.91 6.65
N LEU A 101 5.44 -9.63 5.95
CA LEU A 101 4.49 -10.66 5.54
C LEU A 101 4.15 -10.55 4.05
N ALA A 102 3.91 -11.70 3.43
CA ALA A 102 3.37 -11.77 2.09
C ALA A 102 1.85 -11.53 2.13
N ILE A 103 1.38 -10.59 1.31
CA ILE A 103 0.00 -10.14 1.28
C ILE A 103 -0.58 -10.17 -0.13
N GLU A 104 -1.89 -10.38 -0.19
CA GLU A 104 -2.74 -10.25 -1.38
C GLU A 104 -3.74 -9.13 -1.15
N LEU A 105 -3.92 -8.27 -2.15
CA LEU A 105 -4.79 -7.10 -2.02
C LEU A 105 -6.22 -7.42 -2.47
N VAL A 106 -7.19 -6.87 -1.75
CA VAL A 106 -8.62 -7.03 -2.05
C VAL A 106 -9.20 -5.70 -2.54
N ASP A 107 -9.96 -5.75 -3.63
CA ASP A 107 -10.60 -4.59 -4.27
C ASP A 107 -9.60 -3.44 -4.58
N VAL A 108 -8.56 -3.76 -5.35
CA VAL A 108 -7.49 -2.82 -5.72
C VAL A 108 -7.99 -1.76 -6.70
N ARG A 109 -7.63 -0.52 -6.40
CA ARG A 109 -7.81 0.66 -7.25
C ARG A 109 -6.49 1.38 -7.40
N VAL A 110 -6.32 2.03 -8.55
CA VAL A 110 -5.17 2.88 -8.84
C VAL A 110 -5.64 4.32 -8.80
N LYS A 111 -4.94 5.17 -8.04
CA LYS A 111 -5.21 6.62 -8.00
C LYS A 111 -3.95 7.40 -8.33
N PHE A 112 -4.10 8.65 -8.74
CA PHE A 112 -2.94 9.53 -8.87
C PHE A 112 -2.26 9.75 -7.52
N LYS A 113 -0.93 9.65 -7.53
CA LYS A 113 -0.10 10.23 -6.47
C LYS A 113 0.08 11.70 -6.81
N VAL A 114 -0.47 12.57 -5.97
CA VAL A 114 -0.43 14.02 -6.15
C VAL A 114 0.48 14.63 -5.11
N ASP A 115 1.39 15.48 -5.55
CA ASP A 115 2.25 16.30 -4.70
C ASP A 115 2.21 17.75 -5.22
N ASN A 116 2.04 18.73 -4.33
CA ASN A 116 1.88 20.15 -4.68
C ASN A 116 0.93 20.38 -5.88
N PHE A 117 -0.25 19.76 -5.86
CA PHE A 117 -1.26 19.81 -6.93
C PHE A 117 -0.84 19.24 -8.30
N ARG A 118 0.27 18.49 -8.38
CA ARG A 118 0.75 17.85 -9.60
C ARG A 118 0.73 16.33 -9.46
N ALA A 119 0.34 15.63 -10.52
CA ALA A 119 0.48 14.18 -10.59
C ALA A 119 1.97 13.82 -10.72
N VAL A 120 2.51 13.14 -9.72
CA VAL A 120 3.92 12.69 -9.66
C VAL A 120 4.06 11.18 -9.84
N GLY A 121 2.94 10.49 -10.06
CA GLY A 121 2.90 9.05 -10.29
C GLY A 121 1.53 8.48 -9.96
N TYR A 122 1.50 7.19 -9.65
CA TYR A 122 0.31 6.50 -9.15
C TYR A 122 0.55 5.93 -7.76
N LYS A 123 -0.53 5.63 -7.07
CA LYS A 123 -0.54 4.87 -5.81
C LYS A 123 -1.61 3.78 -5.88
N LEU A 124 -1.38 2.70 -5.16
CA LEU A 124 -2.37 1.64 -4.99
C LEU A 124 -3.22 1.94 -3.76
N VAL A 125 -4.53 1.76 -3.91
CA VAL A 125 -5.49 1.83 -2.82
C VAL A 125 -6.27 0.52 -2.84
N ALA A 126 -6.23 -0.23 -1.75
CA ALA A 126 -7.00 -1.46 -1.60
C ALA A 126 -8.03 -1.28 -0.47
N ARG A 127 -9.13 -2.02 -0.56
CA ARG A 127 -10.13 -2.02 0.51
C ARG A 127 -9.55 -2.71 1.76
N SER A 128 -8.97 -3.89 1.57
CA SER A 128 -8.34 -4.69 2.61
C SER A 128 -7.22 -5.54 2.01
N LEU A 129 -6.56 -6.35 2.84
CA LEU A 129 -5.57 -7.32 2.41
C LEU A 129 -5.82 -8.69 3.06
N LYS A 130 -5.21 -9.71 2.49
CA LYS A 130 -5.13 -11.06 3.05
C LYS A 130 -3.66 -11.43 3.21
N VAL A 131 -3.30 -11.99 4.36
CA VAL A 131 -1.98 -12.58 4.56
C VAL A 131 -2.00 -13.98 3.94
N ILE A 132 -1.00 -14.28 3.11
CA ILE A 132 -0.99 -15.52 2.31
C ILE A 132 -0.20 -16.62 2.99
N GLU A 133 0.87 -16.31 3.73
CA GLU A 133 1.44 -17.15 4.79
C GLU A 133 2.70 -16.51 5.40
N ASP A 134 2.90 -16.85 6.68
CA ASP A 134 4.04 -16.57 7.56
C ASP A 134 5.31 -17.18 6.96
N THR A 135 6.25 -16.36 6.49
CA THR A 135 7.60 -16.84 6.15
C THR A 135 8.35 -17.20 7.43
N LYS A 136 7.88 -18.21 8.17
CA LYS A 136 8.77 -19.08 8.94
C LYS A 136 9.58 -19.88 7.94
N ALA A 137 10.64 -19.26 7.41
CA ALA A 137 11.75 -20.03 6.88
C ALA A 137 12.42 -20.73 8.09
N PRO A 138 12.40 -22.07 8.20
CA PRO A 138 13.29 -22.74 9.13
C PRO A 138 14.69 -22.67 8.50
N VAL A 139 15.47 -21.65 8.87
CA VAL A 139 16.92 -21.72 8.66
C VAL A 139 17.43 -22.76 9.65
N LYS A 140 17.40 -24.04 9.26
CA LYS A 140 18.22 -25.05 9.91
C LYS A 140 19.67 -24.61 9.75
N PRO A 141 20.44 -24.42 10.84
CA PRO A 141 21.88 -24.32 10.69
C PRO A 141 22.39 -25.63 10.09
N ALA A 142 23.14 -25.54 9.00
CA ALA A 142 23.87 -26.67 8.46
C ALA A 142 24.82 -27.21 9.56
N LYS A 143 24.74 -28.51 9.81
CA LYS A 143 25.71 -29.24 10.63
C LYS A 143 27.05 -29.32 9.91
#